data_AF-A0A386URY0-F1
#
_entry.id   AF-A0A386URY0-F1
#
_cell.length_a   1.000
_cell.length_b   1.000
_cell.length_c   1.000
_cell.angle_alpha   90.00
_cell.angle_beta   90.00
_cell.angle_gamma   90.00
#
_symmetry.space_group_name_H-M   'P 1'
#
loop_
_entity.id
_entity.type
_entity.pdbx_description
1 polymer ?
#
loop_
_entity_poly.entity_id
_entity_poly.type
_entity_poly.pdbx_seq_one_letter_code
_entity_poly.pdbx_strand_id
1 'polypeptide(L)'
;MITHELRTYKSAEHLPREGQLAWKIAEVAADPVAVAPEVAEMIVNRIIDNAAVAAASVGRRPVASARAQALCHPLAPGATVFGVDARVSPEWAAWANGTAVRELDFHDTPTPMPPRPTSAPAWPPARSSPASATRSIPSPTRATRSSSASRDDCPKPRVRPGCSTSPSGSRR
;
A
#
# COMPACT_ATOMS: atom_id res chain seq x y z
N MET A 1 5.33 28.96 -8.42
CA MET A 1 4.36 28.72 -7.34
C MET A 1 3.00 29.19 -7.85
N ILE A 2 2.00 28.31 -7.91
CA ILE A 2 0.64 28.65 -8.34
C ILE A 2 -0.20 28.85 -7.08
N THR A 3 -0.91 29.98 -7.00
CA THR A 3 -1.79 30.30 -5.88
C THR A 3 -3.24 30.06 -6.31
N HIS A 4 -3.98 29.27 -5.54
CA HIS A 4 -5.40 29.03 -5.76
C HIS A 4 -6.22 29.69 -4.65
N GLU A 5 -7.21 30.50 -5.03
CA GLU A 5 -8.18 31.04 -4.07
C GLU A 5 -9.30 30.01 -3.86
N LEU A 6 -9.53 29.64 -2.59
CA LEU A 6 -10.52 28.62 -2.22
C LEU A 6 -11.59 29.23 -1.33
N ARG A 7 -12.84 28.83 -1.57
CA ARG A 7 -13.99 29.11 -0.69
C ARG A 7 -14.89 27.90 -0.60
N THR A 8 -15.79 27.91 0.38
CA THR A 8 -16.87 26.94 0.46
C THR A 8 -17.98 27.30 -0.54
N TYR A 9 -18.63 26.26 -1.07
CA TYR A 9 -19.78 26.35 -1.97
C TYR A 9 -20.97 25.63 -1.35
N LYS A 10 -22.19 26.14 -1.54
CA LYS A 10 -23.40 25.40 -1.17
C LYS A 10 -23.58 24.22 -2.13
N SER A 11 -24.17 23.12 -1.67
CA SER A 11 -24.40 21.95 -2.54
C SER A 11 -25.27 22.23 -3.76
N ALA A 12 -26.18 23.22 -3.67
CA ALA A 12 -27.04 23.65 -4.78
C ALA A 12 -26.37 24.67 -5.73
N GLU A 13 -25.20 25.19 -5.37
CA GLU A 13 -24.46 26.15 -6.17
C GLU A 13 -23.62 25.41 -7.20
N HIS A 14 -23.68 25.85 -8.46
CA HIS A 14 -22.88 25.22 -9.52
C HIS A 14 -21.42 25.62 -9.40
N LEU A 15 -20.54 24.64 -9.21
CA LEU A 15 -19.09 24.77 -9.25
C LEU A 15 -18.53 23.90 -10.39
N PRO A 16 -17.90 24.51 -11.41
CA PRO A 16 -17.17 23.76 -12.43
C PRO A 16 -16.15 22.79 -11.82
N ARG A 17 -15.97 21.62 -12.43
CA ARG A 17 -15.09 20.56 -11.89
C ARG A 17 -13.66 21.06 -11.70
N GLU A 18 -13.19 21.85 -12.65
CA GLU A 18 -11.85 22.43 -12.69
C GLU A 18 -11.60 23.43 -11.55
N GLY A 19 -12.67 23.98 -10.97
CA GLY A 19 -12.64 24.86 -9.81
C GLY A 19 -12.70 24.13 -8.46
N GLN A 20 -12.89 22.81 -8.45
CA GLN A 20 -12.91 22.03 -7.21
C GLN A 20 -11.48 21.83 -6.68
N LEU A 21 -11.30 21.89 -5.36
CA LEU A 21 -10.01 21.61 -4.73
C LEU A 21 -9.49 20.20 -5.09
N ALA A 22 -10.39 19.21 -5.16
CA ALA A 22 -10.05 17.85 -5.56
C ALA A 22 -9.43 17.80 -6.96
N TRP A 23 -9.92 18.63 -7.90
CA TRP A 23 -9.35 18.75 -9.23
C TRP A 23 -7.94 19.34 -9.18
N LYS A 24 -7.73 20.42 -8.42
CA LYS A 24 -6.40 21.03 -8.27
C LYS A 24 -5.37 20.09 -7.65
N ILE A 25 -5.78 19.29 -6.66
CA ILE A 25 -4.92 18.24 -6.08
C ILE A 25 -4.61 17.16 -7.12
N ALA A 26 -5.60 16.75 -7.92
CA ALA A 26 -5.39 15.77 -8.98
C ALA A 26 -4.44 16.28 -10.08
N GLU A 27 -4.53 17.57 -10.44
CA GLU A 27 -3.60 18.21 -11.37
C GLU A 27 -2.16 18.13 -10.86
N VAL A 28 -1.92 18.44 -9.58
CA VAL A 28 -0.59 18.33 -8.96
C VAL A 28 -0.13 16.86 -8.88
N ALA A 29 -1.03 15.93 -8.57
CA ALA A 29 -0.68 14.51 -8.48
C ALA A 29 -0.35 13.88 -9.85
N ALA A 30 -0.88 14.44 -10.94
CA ALA A 30 -0.63 14.00 -12.31
C ALA A 30 0.49 14.78 -13.02
N ASP A 31 1.04 15.82 -12.40
CA ASP A 31 2.12 16.64 -12.97
C ASP A 31 3.39 15.79 -13.17
N PRO A 32 3.90 15.64 -14.41
CA PRO A 32 5.08 14.83 -14.71
C PRO A 32 6.38 15.54 -14.30
N VAL A 33 6.53 15.86 -13.01
CA VAL A 33 7.74 16.46 -12.46
C VAL A 33 8.87 15.42 -12.38
N ALA A 34 10.09 15.85 -12.73
CA ALA A 34 11.27 15.01 -12.58
C ALA A 34 11.52 14.67 -11.10
N VAL A 35 11.73 13.38 -10.82
CA VAL A 35 12.07 12.91 -9.47
C VAL A 35 13.59 12.95 -9.31
N ALA A 36 14.06 13.69 -8.31
CA ALA A 36 15.50 13.75 -8.01
C ALA A 36 16.02 12.39 -7.51
N PRO A 37 17.26 11.97 -7.86
CA PRO A 37 17.80 10.67 -7.49
C PRO A 37 17.72 10.36 -5.99
N GLU A 38 18.04 11.33 -5.14
CA GLU A 38 17.97 11.22 -3.68
C GLU A 38 16.55 10.97 -3.16
N VAL A 39 15.53 11.51 -3.85
CA VAL A 39 14.12 11.28 -3.52
C VAL A 39 13.72 9.87 -3.91
N ALA A 40 14.14 9.40 -5.08
CA ALA A 40 13.88 8.03 -5.53
C ALA A 40 14.50 6.99 -4.59
N GLU A 41 15.76 7.19 -4.18
CA GLU A 41 16.45 6.33 -3.21
C GLU A 41 15.72 6.28 -1.87
N MET A 42 15.26 7.44 -1.38
CA MET A 42 14.45 7.48 -0.16
C MET A 42 13.15 6.67 -0.36
N ILE A 43 12.41 6.90 -1.46
CA ILE A 43 11.13 6.20 -1.72
C ILE A 43 11.33 4.67 -1.68
N VAL A 44 12.43 4.17 -2.25
CA VAL A 44 12.79 2.75 -2.19
C VAL A 44 12.94 2.29 -0.75
N ASN A 45 13.68 3.03 0.09
CA ASN A 45 13.82 2.70 1.51
C ASN A 45 12.47 2.63 2.22
N ARG A 46 11.55 3.56 1.92
CA ARG A 46 10.21 3.58 2.51
C ARG A 46 9.31 2.43 2.07
N ILE A 47 9.48 1.94 0.84
CA ILE A 47 8.78 0.73 0.38
C ILE A 47 9.31 -0.50 1.12
N ILE A 48 10.62 -0.61 1.26
CA ILE A 48 11.28 -1.73 1.96
C ILE A 48 10.86 -1.76 3.43
N ASP A 49 10.86 -0.61 4.11
CA ASP A 49 10.45 -0.49 5.50
C ASP A 49 9.00 -0.95 5.72
N ASN A 50 8.06 -0.39 4.95
CA ASN A 50 6.65 -0.79 5.03
C ASN A 50 6.43 -2.28 4.74
N ALA A 51 7.17 -2.84 3.78
CA ALA A 51 7.10 -4.27 3.49
C ALA A 51 7.61 -5.12 4.66
N ALA A 52 8.69 -4.69 5.34
CA ALA A 52 9.21 -5.35 6.53
C ALA A 52 8.22 -5.29 7.70
N VAL A 53 7.59 -4.13 7.94
CA VAL A 53 6.56 -3.97 8.98
C VAL A 53 5.34 -4.83 8.69
N ALA A 54 4.86 -4.87 7.44
CA ALA A 54 3.76 -5.73 7.03
C ALA A 54 4.08 -7.22 7.21
N ALA A 55 5.33 -7.64 6.92
CA ALA A 55 5.78 -9.00 7.15
C ALA A 55 5.82 -9.34 8.66
N ALA A 56 6.27 -8.40 9.50
CA ALA A 56 6.32 -8.57 10.95
C ALA A 56 4.91 -8.66 11.59
N SER A 57 3.92 -7.97 11.00
CA SER A 57 2.56 -7.92 11.53
C SER A 57 1.60 -8.97 10.95
N VAL A 58 2.01 -9.74 9.94
CA VAL A 58 1.13 -10.62 9.13
C VAL A 58 0.28 -11.60 9.95
N GLY A 59 0.77 -12.03 11.10
CA GLY A 59 0.10 -12.95 12.03
C GLY A 59 -0.79 -12.29 13.08
N ARG A 60 -0.83 -10.95 13.16
CA ARG A 60 -1.65 -10.21 14.11
C ARG A 60 -3.12 -10.33 13.75
N ARG A 61 -3.98 -10.38 14.77
CA ARG A 61 -5.43 -10.59 14.62
C ARG A 61 -6.09 -9.56 13.69
N PRO A 62 -5.84 -8.23 13.80
CA PRO A 62 -6.45 -7.25 12.92
C PRO A 62 -6.06 -7.47 11.45
N VAL A 63 -4.78 -7.76 11.20
CA VAL A 63 -4.23 -8.06 9.87
C VAL A 63 -4.84 -9.33 9.28
N ALA A 64 -4.98 -10.38 10.10
CA ALA A 64 -5.65 -11.62 9.68
C ALA A 64 -7.13 -11.39 9.31
N SER A 65 -7.86 -10.59 10.10
CA SER A 65 -9.25 -10.23 9.81
C SER A 65 -9.39 -9.43 8.52
N ALA A 66 -8.56 -8.41 8.31
CA ALA A 66 -8.58 -7.60 7.09
C ALA A 66 -8.26 -8.43 5.85
N ARG A 67 -7.29 -9.36 5.96
CA ARG A 67 -6.97 -10.32 4.91
C ARG A 67 -8.13 -11.26 4.60
N ALA A 68 -8.79 -11.80 5.62
CA ALA A 68 -9.96 -12.66 5.43
C ALA A 68 -11.09 -11.93 4.71
N GLN A 69 -11.32 -10.65 5.01
CA GLN A 69 -12.28 -9.81 4.28
C GLN A 69 -11.86 -9.62 2.82
N ALA A 70 -10.61 -9.26 2.57
CA ALA A 70 -10.12 -9.02 1.21
C ALA A 70 -10.23 -10.25 0.31
N LEU A 71 -10.01 -11.45 0.84
CA LEU A 71 -10.14 -12.72 0.11
C LEU A 71 -11.56 -13.00 -0.39
N CYS A 72 -12.58 -12.31 0.14
CA CYS A 72 -13.96 -12.40 -0.35
C CYS A 72 -14.21 -11.58 -1.64
N HIS A 73 -13.22 -10.80 -2.11
CA HIS A 73 -13.36 -9.91 -3.26
C HIS A 73 -12.34 -10.22 -4.37
N PRO A 74 -12.38 -11.43 -4.97
CA PRO A 74 -11.48 -11.79 -6.07
C PRO A 74 -11.72 -10.92 -7.31
N LEU A 75 -10.65 -10.50 -8.00
CA LEU A 75 -10.73 -9.74 -9.25
C LEU A 75 -9.59 -10.11 -10.19
N ALA A 76 -9.86 -10.13 -11.50
CA ALA A 76 -8.87 -10.33 -12.55
C ALA A 76 -9.05 -9.26 -13.66
N PRO A 77 -8.06 -8.37 -13.89
CA PRO A 77 -6.81 -8.25 -13.15
C PRO A 77 -7.04 -7.76 -11.71
N GLY A 78 -6.31 -8.33 -10.75
CA GLY A 78 -6.38 -7.96 -9.33
C GLY A 78 -5.01 -7.59 -8.75
N ALA A 79 -5.02 -7.13 -7.51
CA ALA A 79 -3.85 -6.77 -6.71
C ALA A 79 -3.50 -7.85 -5.67
N THR A 80 -2.25 -7.86 -5.21
CA THR A 80 -1.70 -8.82 -4.26
C THR A 80 -1.90 -8.38 -2.81
N VAL A 81 -2.05 -9.36 -1.92
CA VAL A 81 -2.10 -9.14 -0.47
C VAL A 81 -0.91 -9.82 0.20
N PHE A 82 -0.27 -9.16 1.16
CA PHE A 82 0.88 -9.74 1.88
C PHE A 82 0.51 -11.06 2.57
N GLY A 83 1.37 -12.06 2.40
CA GLY A 83 1.26 -13.37 3.06
C GLY A 83 0.26 -14.35 2.44
N VAL A 84 -0.33 -14.04 1.28
CA VAL A 84 -1.22 -14.95 0.54
C VAL A 84 -0.96 -14.92 -0.96
N ASP A 85 -1.15 -16.06 -1.62
CA ASP A 85 -1.05 -16.20 -3.06
C ASP A 85 -2.44 -16.11 -3.71
N ALA A 86 -3.01 -14.90 -3.70
CA ALA A 86 -4.33 -14.61 -4.27
C ALA A 86 -4.37 -13.20 -4.87
N ARG A 87 -5.27 -13.00 -5.85
CA ARG A 87 -5.55 -11.69 -6.46
C ARG A 87 -6.95 -11.25 -6.10
N VAL A 88 -7.04 -10.07 -5.49
CA VAL A 88 -8.29 -9.45 -5.04
C VAL A 88 -8.43 -8.08 -5.68
N SER A 89 -9.59 -7.43 -5.53
CA SER A 89 -9.74 -6.09 -6.07
C SER A 89 -8.80 -5.08 -5.37
N PRO A 90 -8.27 -4.08 -6.10
CA PRO A 90 -7.25 -3.17 -5.58
C PRO A 90 -7.63 -2.45 -4.28
N GLU A 91 -8.90 -2.09 -4.12
CA GLU A 91 -9.41 -1.44 -2.92
C GLU A 91 -9.32 -2.34 -1.69
N TRP A 92 -9.62 -3.63 -1.84
CA TRP A 92 -9.52 -4.62 -0.76
C TRP A 92 -8.08 -5.04 -0.48
N ALA A 93 -7.22 -5.07 -1.52
CA ALA A 93 -5.80 -5.26 -1.32
C ALA A 93 -5.16 -4.09 -0.55
N ALA A 94 -5.53 -2.85 -0.88
CA ALA A 94 -5.06 -1.66 -0.18
C ALA A 94 -5.50 -1.65 1.28
N TRP A 95 -6.74 -2.05 1.57
CA TRP A 95 -7.26 -2.21 2.94
C TRP A 95 -6.43 -3.20 3.77
N ALA A 96 -6.23 -4.42 3.25
CA ALA A 96 -5.51 -5.48 3.95
C ALA A 96 -4.02 -5.13 4.15
N ASN A 97 -3.35 -4.65 3.10
CA ASN A 97 -1.94 -4.28 3.16
C ASN A 97 -1.71 -3.05 4.04
N GLY A 98 -2.59 -2.04 3.97
CA GLY A 98 -2.52 -0.85 4.81
C GLY A 98 -2.68 -1.15 6.29
N THR A 99 -3.57 -2.10 6.62
CA THR A 99 -3.73 -2.59 8.00
C THR A 99 -2.46 -3.29 8.48
N ALA A 100 -1.82 -4.10 7.63
CA ALA A 100 -0.55 -4.76 7.97
C ALA A 100 0.57 -3.76 8.27
N VAL A 101 0.74 -2.72 7.45
CA VAL A 101 1.78 -1.71 7.66
C VAL A 101 1.55 -0.91 8.95
N ARG A 102 0.30 -0.62 9.32
CA ARG A 102 -0.03 0.24 10.46
C ARG A 102 -0.15 -0.50 11.79
N GLU A 103 -0.32 -1.82 11.80
CA GLU A 103 -0.62 -2.60 13.00
C GLU A 103 0.40 -2.47 14.13
N LEU A 104 1.70 -2.37 13.80
CA LEU A 104 2.78 -2.31 14.80
C LEU A 104 3.24 -0.88 15.11
N ASP A 105 2.72 0.12 14.40
CA ASP A 105 3.16 1.52 14.49
C ASP A 105 4.69 1.71 14.29
N PHE A 106 5.30 0.84 13.49
CA PHE A 106 6.73 0.89 13.13
C PHE A 106 6.98 1.45 11.72
N HIS A 107 5.93 1.84 11.00
CA HIS A 107 6.11 2.52 9.71
C HIS A 107 6.70 3.91 9.93
N ASP A 108 7.45 4.39 8.94
CA ASP A 108 8.03 5.72 8.95
C ASP A 108 7.06 6.83 9.41
N THR A 109 7.47 7.54 10.45
CA THR A 109 6.77 8.74 10.94
C THR A 109 7.44 10.00 10.40
N PRO A 110 6.73 10.86 9.65
CA PRO A 110 7.26 12.19 9.39
C PRO A 110 7.34 12.93 10.73
N THR A 111 8.53 13.40 11.10
CA THR A 111 8.69 14.24 12.29
C THR A 111 7.79 15.48 12.13
N PRO A 112 7.09 15.91 13.20
CA PRO A 112 6.36 17.16 13.16
C PRO A 112 7.33 18.27 12.78
N MET A 113 7.01 18.99 11.70
CA MET A 113 7.82 20.11 11.25
C MET A 113 7.91 21.11 12.43
N PRO A 114 9.11 21.44 12.94
CA PRO A 114 9.23 22.50 13.93
C PRO A 114 8.70 23.81 13.30
N PRO A 115 8.14 24.74 14.10
CA PRO A 115 7.67 26.02 13.57
C PRO A 115 8.82 26.67 12.78
N ARG A 116 8.55 27.08 11.53
CA ARG A 116 9.58 27.74 10.71
C ARG A 116 10.06 28.98 11.47
N PRO A 117 11.36 29.10 11.80
CA PRO A 117 11.90 30.36 12.25
C PRO A 117 11.75 31.37 11.10
N THR A 118 11.21 32.56 11.39
CA THR A 118 10.99 33.62 10.40
C THR A 118 12.31 34.20 9.83
N SER A 119 13.45 33.77 10.36
CA SER A 119 14.77 34.21 9.94
C SER A 119 15.84 33.15 10.25
N ALA A 120 16.03 32.16 9.37
CA ALA A 120 17.26 31.38 9.32
C ALA A 120 17.47 30.79 7.91
N PRO A 121 18.72 30.75 7.41
CA PRO A 121 19.01 30.37 6.03
C PRO A 121 18.73 28.89 5.79
N ALA A 122 18.45 28.58 4.53
CA ALA A 122 18.27 27.23 4.02
C ALA A 122 19.34 26.29 4.58
N TRP A 123 18.86 25.16 5.11
CA TRP A 123 19.53 23.88 5.34
C TRP A 123 21.08 23.87 5.22
N PRO A 124 21.83 23.49 6.27
CA PRO A 124 23.28 23.34 6.13
C PRO A 124 23.56 22.25 5.07
N PRO A 125 24.48 22.48 4.11
CA PRO A 125 24.76 21.49 3.07
C PRO A 125 25.17 20.17 3.75
N ALA A 126 24.49 19.09 3.35
CA ALA A 126 24.85 17.74 3.73
C ALA A 126 26.34 17.55 3.42
N ARG A 127 27.15 17.34 4.46
CA ARG A 127 28.54 16.92 4.27
C ARG A 127 28.50 15.53 3.64
N SER A 128 28.67 15.48 2.33
CA SER A 128 29.10 14.29 1.61
C SER A 128 30.41 13.81 2.22
N SER A 129 30.40 12.65 2.88
CA SER A 129 31.62 11.91 3.19
C SER A 129 31.63 10.65 2.31
N PRO A 130 32.65 10.46 1.44
CA PRO A 130 32.69 9.34 0.53
C PRO A 130 33.30 8.15 1.27
N ALA A 131 32.46 7.20 1.69
CA ALA A 131 32.93 5.88 2.06
C ALA A 131 32.47 4.89 0.99
N SER A 132 33.28 4.80 -0.07
CA SER A 132 33.32 3.64 -0.94
C SER A 132 33.55 2.40 -0.08
N ALA A 133 32.50 1.62 0.13
CA ALA A 133 32.60 0.25 0.62
C ALA A 133 31.87 -0.64 -0.38
N THR A 134 32.60 -1.02 -1.43
CA THR A 134 32.27 -2.16 -2.29
C THR A 134 32.14 -3.38 -1.39
N ARG A 135 30.92 -3.67 -0.93
CA ARG A 135 30.62 -4.91 -0.23
C ARG A 135 30.18 -5.92 -1.28
N SER A 136 31.14 -6.70 -1.76
CA SER A 136 30.91 -7.88 -2.58
C SER A 136 29.86 -8.77 -1.91
N ILE A 137 28.73 -8.98 -2.58
CA ILE A 137 27.71 -9.95 -2.19
C ILE A 137 28.20 -11.32 -2.67
N PRO A 138 28.49 -12.30 -1.80
CA PRO A 138 28.76 -13.66 -2.26
C PRO A 138 27.47 -14.29 -2.80
N SER A 139 27.57 -14.89 -3.98
CA SER A 139 26.49 -15.63 -4.64
C SER A 139 26.02 -16.81 -3.77
N PRO A 140 24.70 -17.02 -3.59
CA PRO A 140 24.23 -18.20 -2.89
C PRO A 140 24.43 -19.44 -3.76
N THR A 141 25.28 -20.34 -3.30
CA THR A 141 25.49 -21.68 -3.87
C THR A 141 24.17 -22.45 -3.84
N ARG A 142 23.79 -22.98 -5.00
CA ARG A 142 22.58 -23.77 -5.26
C ARG A 142 22.61 -25.09 -4.47
N ALA A 143 21.90 -25.15 -3.34
CA ALA A 143 21.58 -26.41 -2.67
C ALA A 143 20.29 -26.99 -3.27
N THR A 144 20.45 -27.97 -4.15
CA THR A 144 19.34 -28.80 -4.63
C THR A 144 18.83 -29.69 -3.49
N ARG A 145 17.63 -29.41 -2.98
CA ARG A 145 16.79 -30.41 -2.31
C ARG A 145 15.55 -30.63 -3.16
N SER A 146 15.50 -31.80 -3.79
CA SER A 146 14.30 -32.33 -4.41
C SER A 146 13.34 -32.79 -3.30
N SER A 147 12.22 -32.11 -3.12
CA SER A 147 11.06 -32.66 -2.42
C SER A 147 9.89 -32.71 -3.40
N SER A 148 9.66 -33.89 -3.98
CA SER A 148 8.42 -34.21 -4.68
C SER A 148 7.31 -34.33 -3.64
N ALA A 149 6.51 -33.28 -3.47
CA ALA A 149 5.22 -33.37 -2.79
C ALA A 149 4.13 -33.28 -3.87
N SER A 150 3.39 -34.38 -4.03
CA SER A 150 2.28 -34.51 -4.97
C SER A 150 1.17 -33.50 -4.67
N ARG A 151 0.55 -32.97 -5.73
CA ARG A 151 -0.52 -31.96 -5.66
C ARG A 151 -1.89 -32.49 -5.19
N ASP A 152 -1.95 -33.72 -4.68
CA ASP A 152 -3.21 -34.42 -4.43
C ASP A 152 -3.68 -34.40 -2.96
N ASP A 153 -2.97 -33.72 -2.05
CA ASP A 153 -3.30 -33.75 -0.61
C ASP A 153 -3.73 -32.38 -0.07
N CYS A 154 -4.72 -31.77 -0.73
CA CYS A 154 -5.45 -30.62 -0.19
C CYS A 154 -6.72 -31.11 0.54
N PRO A 155 -6.82 -30.98 1.87
CA PRO A 155 -8.04 -31.34 2.58
C PRO A 155 -9.17 -30.39 2.17
N LYS A 156 -10.16 -30.93 1.45
CA LYS A 156 -11.36 -30.19 1.03
C LYS A 156 -12.05 -29.55 2.25
N PRO A 157 -12.49 -28.29 2.16
CA PRO A 157 -13.24 -27.66 3.24
C PRO A 157 -14.56 -28.41 3.49
N ARG A 158 -14.78 -28.86 4.73
CA ARG A 158 -16.07 -29.43 5.16
C ARG A 158 -17.16 -28.37 5.03
N VAL A 159 -18.06 -28.57 4.09
CA VAL A 159 -19.32 -27.82 3.99
C VAL A 159 -20.15 -28.10 5.24
N ARG A 160 -20.50 -27.05 6.00
CA ARG A 160 -21.51 -27.13 7.06
C ARG A 160 -22.88 -27.38 6.40
N PRO A 161 -23.68 -28.38 6.82
CA PRO A 161 -25.03 -28.54 6.32
C PRO A 161 -25.92 -27.50 6.99
N GLY A 162 -26.57 -26.62 6.22
CA GLY A 162 -27.52 -25.66 6.81
C GLY A 162 -27.88 -24.41 6.01
N CYS A 163 -27.59 -24.33 4.71
CA CYS A 163 -28.15 -23.28 3.86
C CYS A 163 -29.03 -23.93 2.79
N SER A 164 -30.32 -24.08 3.11
CA SER A 164 -31.35 -24.49 2.16
C SER A 164 -31.51 -23.40 1.10
N THR A 165 -31.14 -23.73 -0.13
CA THR A 165 -31.56 -23.02 -1.34
C THR A 165 -32.99 -23.44 -1.67
N SER A 166 -33.94 -22.51 -1.59
CA SER A 166 -35.28 -22.71 -2.18
C SER A 166 -35.27 -22.26 -3.64
N PRO A 167 -35.80 -23.05 -4.59
CA PRO A 167 -35.82 -22.70 -6.00
C PRO A 167 -37.08 -21.89 -6.39
N SER A 168 -36.86 -20.94 -7.30
CA SER A 168 -37.75 -20.42 -8.36
C SER A 168 -39.28 -20.35 -8.12
N GLY A 169 -39.83 -19.14 -8.24
CA GLY A 169 -41.26 -18.93 -8.49
C GLY A 169 -41.50 -17.74 -9.42
N SER A 170 -41.75 -18.05 -10.70
CA SER A 170 -42.27 -17.11 -11.70
C SER A 170 -43.74 -16.76 -11.44
N ARG A 171 -44.13 -15.48 -11.57
CA ARG A 171 -45.26 -14.96 -12.39
C ARG A 171 -45.88 -13.67 -11.82
N ARG A 172 -46.14 -12.78 -12.78
CA ARG A 172 -47.03 -11.59 -12.83
C ARG A 172 -46.55 -10.32 -12.12
#